data_AF-A0A7V1Q1K0-F1
#
_entry.id   AF-A0A7V1Q1K0-F1
#
_cell.length_a   1.000
_cell.length_b   1.000
_cell.length_c   1.000
_cell.angle_alpha   90.00
_cell.angle_beta   90.00
_cell.angle_gamma   90.00
#
_symmetry.space_group_name_H-M   'P 1'
#
loop_
_entity.id
_entity.type
_entity.pdbx_description
1 polymer ?
#
loop_
_entity_poly.entity_id
_entity_poly.type
_entity_poly.pdbx_seq_one_letter_code
_entity_poly.pdbx_strand_id
1 'polypeptide(L)' 'MTGDAPPAQRSAVHADLERRLGEHLGTRVRIVTDRAGTKGRLMIDFYGLDHFDGLVKMLGVQE' A
#
# COMPACT_ATOMS: atom_id res chain seq x y z
N MET A 1 24.71 -8.44 2.89
CA MET A 1 23.69 -8.56 3.95
C MET A 1 22.32 -8.33 3.32
N THR A 2 21.73 -9.34 2.67
CA THR A 2 20.41 -9.19 2.04
C THR A 2 19.39 -9.80 2.97
N GLY A 3 18.62 -8.94 3.66
CA GLY A 3 17.64 -9.33 4.66
C GLY A 3 16.46 -10.06 4.03
N ASP A 4 16.50 -11.39 4.07
CA ASP A 4 15.32 -12.19 3.84
C ASP A 4 14.58 -12.44 5.16
N ALA A 5 13.74 -11.48 5.58
CA ALA A 5 12.87 -11.68 6.72
C ALA A 5 11.89 -12.84 6.42
N PRO A 6 11.65 -13.78 7.34
CA PRO A 6 10.84 -14.96 7.07
C PRO A 6 9.46 -14.56 6.50
N PRO A 7 8.90 -15.35 5.57
CA PRO A 7 7.70 -14.96 4.79
C PRO A 7 6.50 -14.54 5.66
N ALA A 8 6.37 -15.11 6.87
CA ALA A 8 5.34 -14.72 7.84
C ALA A 8 5.48 -13.30 8.38
N GLN A 9 6.72 -12.80 8.58
CA GLN A 9 6.98 -11.45 9.08
C GLN A 9 6.65 -10.39 8.04
N ARG A 10 6.91 -10.67 6.76
CA ARG A 10 6.59 -9.77 5.65
C ARG A 10 5.09 -9.59 5.47
N SER A 11 4.32 -10.67 5.56
CA SER A 11 2.86 -10.59 5.52
C SER A 11 2.28 -9.74 6.65
N ALA A 12 2.84 -9.82 7.86
CA ALA A 12 2.40 -8.99 8.98
C ALA A 12 2.70 -7.50 8.76
N VAL A 13 3.89 -7.18 8.23
CA VAL A 13 4.26 -5.78 7.90
C VAL A 13 3.37 -5.23 6.77
N HIS A 14 3.07 -6.03 5.74
CA HIS A 14 2.19 -5.60 4.66
C HIS A 14 0.76 -5.39 5.16
N ALA A 15 0.23 -6.27 5.99
CA ALA A 15 -1.11 -6.13 6.56
C ALA A 15 -1.24 -4.88 7.45
N ASP A 16 -0.21 -4.57 8.25
CA ASP A 16 -0.16 -3.32 9.03
C ASP A 16 -0.16 -2.10 8.11
N LEU A 17 0.67 -2.11 7.06
CA LEU A 17 0.73 -1.03 6.08
C LEU A 17 -0.59 -0.87 5.32
N GLU A 18 -1.23 -1.95 4.87
CA GLU A 18 -2.54 -1.92 4.21
C GLU A 18 -3.58 -1.24 5.11
N ARG A 19 -3.59 -1.62 6.40
CA ARG A 19 -4.52 -1.06 7.37
C ARG A 19 -4.24 0.41 7.62
N ARG A 20 -3.00 0.79 7.91
CA ARG A 20 -2.61 2.18 8.19
C ARG A 20 -2.84 3.08 6.98
N LEU A 21 -2.46 2.62 5.79
CA LEU A 21 -2.72 3.35 4.55
C LEU A 21 -4.22 3.50 4.33
N GLY A 22 -5.01 2.44 4.53
CA GLY A 22 -6.47 2.52 4.41
C GLY A 22 -7.12 3.48 5.41
N GLU A 23 -6.67 3.46 6.67
CA GLU A 23 -7.13 4.39 7.72
C GLU A 23 -6.74 5.84 7.40
N HIS A 24 -5.53 6.09 6.90
CA HIS A 24 -5.05 7.44 6.56
C HIS A 24 -5.67 8.00 5.27
N LEU A 25 -5.84 7.17 4.25
CA LEU A 25 -6.35 7.55 2.93
C LEU A 25 -7.89 7.49 2.87
N GLY A 26 -8.54 6.95 3.91
CA GLY A 26 -9.98 6.74 3.94
C GLY A 26 -10.47 5.79 2.84
N THR A 27 -9.61 4.90 2.36
CA THR A 27 -9.90 4.05 1.21
C THR A 27 -9.42 2.63 1.37
N ARG A 28 -9.83 1.76 0.44
CA ARG A 28 -9.34 0.38 0.43
C ARG A 28 -7.96 0.32 -0.21
N VAL A 29 -6.99 -0.12 0.59
CA VAL A 29 -5.62 -0.33 0.16
C VAL A 29 -5.29 -1.81 0.22
N ARG A 30 -4.62 -2.31 -0.82
CA ARG A 30 -4.20 -3.70 -0.92
C ARG A 30 -2.75 -3.80 -1.36
N ILE A 31 -1.94 -4.56 -0.63
CA ILE A 31 -0.53 -4.79 -0.94
C ILE A 31 -0.38 -6.23 -1.39
N VAL A 32 -0.03 -6.41 -2.66
CA VAL A 32 0.22 -7.73 -3.25
C VAL A 32 1.70 -7.85 -3.54
N THR A 33 2.43 -8.65 -2.76
CA THR A 33 3.85 -8.94 -3.01
C THR A 33 4.04 -10.31 -3.62
N ASP A 34 4.99 -10.42 -4.55
CA ASP A 34 5.39 -11.70 -5.14
C ASP A 34 6.08 -12.60 -4.08
N ARG A 35 6.09 -13.92 -4.32
CA ARG A 35 6.75 -14.92 -3.46
C ARG A 35 8.22 -14.60 -3.19
N ALA A 36 8.91 -13.93 -4.11
CA ALA A 36 10.30 -13.53 -3.94
C ALA A 36 10.48 -12.26 -3.08
N GLY A 37 9.40 -11.56 -2.70
CA GLY A 37 9.45 -10.32 -1.93
C GLY A 37 10.15 -9.14 -2.62
N THR A 38 10.58 -9.32 -3.88
CA THR A 38 11.36 -8.34 -4.64
C THR A 38 10.47 -7.40 -5.45
N LYS A 39 9.23 -7.80 -5.72
CA LYS A 39 8.25 -7.01 -6.46
C LYS A 39 6.92 -7.04 -5.72
N GLY A 40 6.24 -5.90 -5.74
CA GLY A 40 4.92 -5.75 -5.16
C GLY A 40 4.08 -4.78 -5.95
N ARG A 41 2.77 -4.90 -5.78
CA ARG A 41 1.76 -4.01 -6.33
C ARG A 41 0.94 -3.45 -5.18
N LEU A 42 0.90 -2.14 -5.07
CA LEU A 42 -0.02 -1.42 -4.22
C LEU A 42 -1.26 -1.08 -5.05
N MET A 43 -2.43 -1.58 -4.65
CA MET A 43 -3.70 -1.20 -5.23
C MET A 43 -4.43 -0.30 -4.24
N ILE A 44 -4.90 0.84 -4.72
CA ILE A 44 -5.68 1.80 -3.95
C ILE A 44 -6.98 1.97 -4.72
N ASP A 45 -8.08 1.48 -4.17
CA ASP A 45 -9.40 1.78 -4.73
C ASP A 45 -9.78 3.22 -4.37
N PHE A 46 -10.63 3.85 -5.16
CA PHE A 46 -11.22 5.15 -4.81
C PHE A 46 -12.72 5.09 -5.10
N TYR A 47 -13.51 5.76 -4.26
CA TYR A 47 -14.98 5.72 -4.35
C TYR A 47 -15.55 6.87 -5.22
N GLY A 48 -14.69 7.74 -5.74
CA GLY A 48 -15.06 8.85 -6.62
C GLY A 48 -13.86 9.67 -7.07
N LEU A 49 -14.08 10.56 -8.03
CA LEU A 49 -13.02 11.43 -8.60
C LEU A 49 -12.49 12.45 -7.59
N ASP A 50 -13.34 12.98 -6.72
CA ASP A 50 -12.93 13.89 -5.64
C ASP A 50 -11.97 13.21 -4.66
N HIS A 51 -12.26 11.96 -4.31
CA HIS A 51 -11.40 11.14 -3.46
C HIS A 51 -10.07 10.85 -4.15
N PHE A 52 -10.09 10.54 -5.45
CA PHE A 52 -8.87 10.34 -6.24
C PHE A 52 -7.97 11.59 -6.21
N ASP A 53 -8.52 12.78 -6.41
CA ASP A 53 -7.74 14.03 -6.39
C ASP A 53 -7.06 14.25 -5.03
N GLY A 54 -7.80 13.99 -3.93
CA GLY A 54 -7.26 13.99 -2.57
C GLY A 54 -6.12 12.98 -2.37
N LEU A 55 -6.25 11.76 -2.90
CA LEU A 55 -5.20 10.74 -2.86
C LEU A 55 -3.95 11.17 -3.62
N VAL A 56 -4.11 11.69 -4.85
CA VAL A 56 -2.99 12.16 -5.69
C VAL A 56 -2.26 13.32 -5.03
N LYS A 57 -3.00 14.23 -4.40
CA LYS A 57 -2.44 15.34 -3.61
C LYS A 57 -1.66 14.85 -2.40
N MET A 58 -2.20 13.86 -1.68
CA MET A 58 -1.54 13.27 -0.51
C MET A 58 -0.29 12.47 -0.87
N LEU A 59 -0.27 11.87 -2.06
CA LEU A 59 0.89 11.18 -2.63
C LEU A 59 1.94 12.16 -3.19
N GLY A 60 1.66 13.46 -3.22
CA GLY A 60 2.59 14.49 -3.70
C GLY A 60 2.85 14.44 -5.21
N VAL A 61 1.89 13.91 -5.98
CA VAL A 61 2.04 13.74 -7.44
C VAL A 61 1.58 14.98 -8.22
N GLN A 62 1.16 16.05 -7.53
CA GLN A 62 0.82 17.33 -8.15
C GLN A 62 2.04 18.27 -8.13
N GLU A 63 2.46 18.75 -9.31
CA GLU A 63 3.31 19.95 -9.49
C GLU A 63 2.46 21.23 -9.44
#